data_AF-A0A2P8I133-F1
#
_entry.id   AF-A0A2P8I133-F1
#
_cell.length_a   1.000
_cell.length_b   1.000
_cell.length_c   1.000
_cell.angle_alpha   90.00
_cell.angle_beta   90.00
_cell.angle_gamma   90.00
#
_symmetry.space_group_name_H-M   'P 1'
#
loop_
_entity.id
_entity.type
_entity.pdbx_description
1 polymer ?
#
loop_
_entity_poly.entity_id
_entity_poly.type
_entity_poly.pdbx_seq_one_letter_code
_entity_poly.pdbx_strand_id
1 'polypeptide(L)'
;MSDEVRDMIKAALADEPASGLEFERVVQDGRKRRARRRFGVLTTAAVGVVAVAAVAVSGTVASSSAPPASVLSTSPTSVTSSVAPAPGCAAPAGMGGFPDQPRGSATPEELAESARLTEAFAGFALPLPAGVEATPLRLCAIDASWGGDFGLTGDRTVIVYVRPLGRQPPGECRWFTPETQCSVRALPDGSTARVTVEPGSEATLATADVWRGDGTYVSVMETGGTGSKNRVLTDDQLVAVATAPQLKVQWVGRAVPADPSNRRAAELDQVLAGALPPGLTVERHLPSDEAALRFRVSQGGYRAAATVTDAEGRGSVMVTVDVPRDGEPTCRDRSACRVVELAGGRKATVETTTEDGLIRRHLYGQAADGSRLTVQSSNVADMGPAADRPTRPTPPLTEADLIRIAELPGLHW
;
A
#
# COMPACT_ATOMS: atom_id res chain seq x y z
N MET A 1 26.22 -12.88 25.50
CA MET A 1 26.35 -14.02 24.57
C MET A 1 27.25 -15.01 25.27
N SER A 2 26.73 -16.16 25.69
CA SER A 2 27.48 -17.15 26.48
C SER A 2 28.54 -17.84 25.63
N ASP A 3 29.64 -18.25 26.25
CA ASP A 3 30.77 -18.90 25.55
C ASP A 3 30.35 -20.20 24.86
N GLU A 4 29.33 -20.89 25.37
CA GLU A 4 28.70 -22.06 24.73
C GLU A 4 28.17 -21.79 23.31
N VAL A 5 27.52 -20.64 23.09
CA VAL A 5 26.98 -20.30 21.76
C VAL A 5 28.13 -20.04 20.79
N ARG A 6 29.24 -19.47 21.27
CA ARG A 6 30.43 -19.19 20.47
C ARG A 6 31.13 -20.49 20.06
N ASP A 7 31.20 -21.47 20.96
CA ASP A 7 31.83 -22.76 20.69
C ASP A 7 30.97 -23.64 19.75
N MET A 8 29.65 -23.61 19.89
CA MET A 8 28.73 -24.28 18.94
C MET A 8 28.87 -23.72 17.52
N ILE A 9 28.96 -22.40 17.36
CA ILE A 9 29.12 -21.76 16.05
C ILE A 9 30.48 -22.09 15.45
N LYS A 10 31.55 -22.12 16.26
CA LYS A 10 32.88 -22.53 15.80
C LYS A 10 32.92 -23.99 15.34
N ALA A 11 32.28 -24.89 16.07
CA ALA A 11 32.22 -26.30 15.70
C ALA A 11 31.43 -26.51 14.40
N ALA A 12 30.33 -25.77 14.21
CA ALA A 12 29.49 -25.87 13.00
C ALA A 12 30.17 -25.34 11.73
N LEU A 13 31.10 -24.39 11.86
CA LEU A 13 31.78 -23.73 10.73
C LEU A 13 33.18 -24.31 10.46
N ALA A 14 33.61 -25.35 11.19
CA ALA A 14 34.97 -25.89 11.10
C ALA A 14 35.26 -26.58 9.76
N ASP A 15 34.23 -27.10 9.08
CA ASP A 15 34.35 -27.86 7.84
C ASP A 15 33.97 -27.05 6.58
N GLU A 16 33.66 -25.76 6.72
CA GLU A 16 33.34 -24.92 5.56
C GLU A 16 34.63 -24.44 4.85
N PRO A 17 34.71 -24.56 3.51
CA PRO A 17 35.83 -24.02 2.76
C PRO A 17 35.86 -22.50 2.97
N ALA A 18 37.04 -21.95 3.27
CA ALA A 18 37.23 -20.53 3.57
C ALA A 18 36.54 -19.67 2.52
N SER A 19 35.35 -19.17 2.85
CA SER A 19 34.65 -18.20 2.03
C SER A 19 35.61 -17.03 1.94
N GLY A 20 36.15 -16.72 0.75
CA GLY A 20 37.11 -15.63 0.51
C GLY A 20 36.54 -14.23 0.79
N LEU A 21 35.50 -14.16 1.61
CA LEU A 21 34.87 -12.99 2.17
C LEU A 21 35.59 -12.67 3.48
N GLU A 22 36.51 -11.72 3.43
CA GLU A 22 37.06 -11.11 4.64
C GLU A 22 35.91 -10.47 5.44
N PHE A 23 35.52 -11.11 6.54
CA PHE A 23 34.42 -10.66 7.40
C PHE A 23 34.57 -9.19 7.81
N GLU A 24 35.80 -8.77 8.11
CA GLU A 24 36.13 -7.39 8.47
C GLU A 24 35.87 -6.40 7.32
N ARG A 25 36.06 -6.83 6.07
CA ARG A 25 35.81 -6.03 4.87
C ARG A 25 34.32 -5.87 4.62
N VAL A 26 33.52 -6.92 4.83
CA VAL A 26 32.06 -6.88 4.77
C VAL A 26 31.50 -5.95 5.86
N VAL A 27 32.03 -6.03 7.08
CA VAL A 27 31.63 -5.16 8.20
C VAL A 27 32.03 -3.70 7.93
N GLN A 28 33.22 -3.44 7.39
CA GLN A 28 33.64 -2.09 7.01
C GLN A 28 32.77 -1.52 5.88
N ASP A 29 32.48 -2.29 4.83
CA ASP A 29 31.60 -1.85 3.74
C ASP A 29 30.17 -1.59 4.23
N GLY A 30 29.67 -2.41 5.15
CA GLY A 30 28.39 -2.19 5.82
C GLY A 30 28.37 -0.88 6.61
N ARG A 31 29.42 -0.58 7.39
CA ARG A 31 29.56 0.68 8.13
C ARG A 31 29.66 1.88 7.18
N LYS A 32 30.41 1.75 6.08
CA LYS A 32 30.62 2.81 5.08
C LYS A 32 29.32 3.15 4.33
N ARG A 33 28.52 2.13 3.96
CA ARG A 33 27.18 2.31 3.38
C ARG A 33 26.22 2.99 4.37
N ARG A 34 26.26 2.62 5.65
CA ARG A 34 25.42 3.24 6.69
C ARG A 34 25.77 4.71 6.94
N ALA A 35 27.05 5.06 6.90
CA ALA A 35 27.50 6.45 7.03
C ALA A 35 27.04 7.32 5.84
N ARG A 36 27.13 6.82 4.60
CA ARG A 36 26.66 7.55 3.41
C ARG A 36 25.16 7.87 3.45
N ARG A 37 24.33 6.94 3.97
CA ARG A 37 22.90 7.19 4.16
C ARG A 37 22.59 8.27 5.19
N ARG A 38 23.44 8.44 6.21
CA ARG A 38 23.26 9.49 7.23
C ARG A 38 23.64 10.89 6.74
N PHE A 39 24.62 11.00 5.83
CA PHE A 39 25.03 12.30 5.29
C PHE A 39 24.16 12.80 4.13
N GLY A 40 23.47 11.92 3.41
CA GLY A 40 22.59 12.31 2.29
C GLY A 40 21.27 12.98 2.71
N VAL A 41 20.88 12.92 3.99
CA VAL A 41 19.62 13.47 4.51
C VAL A 41 19.77 14.91 5.07
N LEU A 42 21.01 15.39 5.25
CA LEU A 42 21.27 16.67 5.93
C LEU A 42 21.52 17.88 5.00
N THR A 43 21.52 17.72 3.68
CA THR A 43 21.90 18.80 2.75
C THR A 43 20.76 19.50 2.01
N THR A 44 19.49 19.07 2.15
CA THR A 44 18.36 19.68 1.41
C THR A 44 17.50 20.67 2.22
N ALA A 45 17.77 20.89 3.51
CA ALA A 45 16.89 21.71 4.37
C ALA A 45 17.39 23.12 4.71
N ALA A 46 18.41 23.66 4.03
CA ALA A 46 19.04 24.93 4.43
C ALA A 46 19.26 25.92 3.28
N VAL A 47 18.23 26.24 2.49
CA VAL A 47 18.18 27.54 1.79
C VAL A 47 16.72 28.00 1.67
N GLY A 48 16.37 29.09 2.35
CA GLY A 48 15.29 29.97 1.88
C GLY A 48 14.18 30.28 2.87
N VAL A 49 14.45 31.05 3.94
CA VAL A 49 13.45 31.95 4.52
C VAL A 49 14.13 33.27 4.85
N VAL A 50 13.96 34.26 3.97
CA VAL A 50 14.21 35.67 4.26
C VAL A 50 12.89 36.27 4.72
N ALA A 51 12.93 36.85 5.92
CA ALA A 51 11.82 37.48 6.62
C ALA A 51 11.33 38.76 5.95
N VAL A 52 10.01 38.99 6.00
CA VAL A 52 9.41 40.32 5.93
C VAL A 52 8.39 40.44 7.07
N ALA A 53 8.59 41.48 7.88
CA ALA A 53 7.77 41.96 8.99
C ALA A 53 6.40 42.48 8.47
N ALA A 54 5.36 42.84 9.24
CA ALA A 54 5.31 43.50 10.53
C ALA A 54 3.82 43.62 11.00
N VAL A 55 3.70 44.18 12.21
CA VAL A 55 2.59 44.96 12.78
C VAL A 55 1.60 44.24 13.72
N ALA A 56 1.66 44.75 14.95
CA ALA A 56 0.90 44.44 16.14
C ALA A 56 -0.45 45.15 16.21
N VAL A 57 -1.37 44.62 17.03
CA VAL A 57 -2.31 45.45 17.82
C VAL A 57 -2.49 44.81 19.20
N SER A 58 -2.23 45.63 20.22
CA SER A 58 -2.44 45.40 21.65
C SER A 58 -3.93 45.37 22.02
N GLY A 59 -4.31 44.58 23.03
CA GLY A 59 -5.65 44.64 23.63
C GLY A 59 -5.65 44.05 25.04
N THR A 60 -5.92 44.90 26.03
CA THR A 60 -5.85 44.69 27.47
C THR A 60 -7.09 44.02 28.10
N VAL A 61 -6.81 43.27 29.18
CA VAL A 61 -7.60 42.85 30.36
C VAL A 61 -9.06 43.31 30.52
N ALA A 62 -9.94 42.38 30.92
CA ALA A 62 -10.91 42.57 32.02
C ALA A 62 -11.48 41.23 32.53
N SER A 63 -11.31 40.98 33.83
CA SER A 63 -12.08 40.00 34.61
C SER A 63 -13.47 40.57 34.91
N SER A 64 -14.52 39.75 34.86
CA SER A 64 -15.80 40.10 35.51
C SER A 64 -16.49 38.87 36.10
N SER A 65 -17.21 39.17 37.17
CA SER A 65 -17.67 38.35 38.29
C SER A 65 -18.94 37.53 38.02
N ALA A 66 -19.05 36.40 38.73
CA ALA A 66 -20.30 35.68 38.99
C ALA A 66 -21.29 36.53 39.82
N PRO A 67 -22.60 36.23 39.79
CA PRO A 67 -23.22 35.56 40.96
C PRO A 67 -24.44 34.66 40.55
N PRO A 68 -25.36 34.27 41.46
CA PRO A 68 -25.40 32.99 42.16
C PRO A 68 -26.58 32.07 41.75
N ALA A 69 -26.60 30.89 42.38
CA ALA A 69 -27.57 29.81 42.26
C ALA A 69 -29.05 30.24 42.29
N SER A 70 -29.85 29.57 41.46
CA SER A 70 -31.30 29.44 41.60
C SER A 70 -31.68 27.96 41.49
N VAL A 71 -32.62 27.56 42.34
CA VAL A 71 -33.08 26.21 42.62
C VAL A 71 -34.43 25.97 41.92
N LEU A 72 -34.71 24.70 41.61
CA LEU A 72 -36.02 24.07 41.30
C LEU A 72 -36.50 24.12 39.84
N SER A 73 -36.66 22.95 39.21
CA SER A 73 -37.97 22.29 39.06
C SER A 73 -37.90 21.14 38.04
N THR A 74 -38.45 19.99 38.41
CA THR A 74 -38.49 18.73 37.66
C THR A 74 -39.62 18.70 36.62
N SER A 75 -39.30 18.27 35.39
CA SER A 75 -40.23 17.60 34.47
C SER A 75 -39.44 16.80 33.43
N PRO A 76 -39.71 15.50 33.23
CA PRO A 76 -39.03 14.72 32.20
C PRO A 76 -39.59 15.13 30.83
N THR A 77 -38.86 16.01 30.14
CA THR A 77 -39.10 16.29 28.73
C THR A 77 -38.37 15.20 27.94
N SER A 78 -39.11 14.28 27.34
CA SER A 78 -38.58 13.37 26.33
C SER A 78 -38.16 14.19 25.12
N VAL A 79 -36.89 14.61 25.10
CA VAL A 79 -36.30 15.29 23.95
C VAL A 79 -36.00 14.20 22.91
N THR A 80 -36.87 14.07 21.92
CA THR A 80 -36.53 13.37 20.68
C THR A 80 -35.51 14.23 19.96
N SER A 81 -34.23 14.09 20.33
CA SER A 81 -33.12 14.75 19.63
C SER A 81 -33.01 14.15 18.23
N SER A 82 -33.76 14.72 17.29
CA SER A 82 -33.50 14.60 15.86
C SER A 82 -32.29 15.48 15.56
N VAL A 83 -31.10 15.00 15.90
CA VAL A 83 -29.86 15.58 15.40
C VAL A 83 -29.87 15.27 13.91
N ALA A 84 -29.93 16.31 13.07
CA ALA A 84 -29.79 16.15 11.63
C ALA A 84 -28.47 15.42 11.37
N PRO A 85 -28.46 14.37 10.52
CA PRO A 85 -27.26 13.58 10.28
C PRO A 85 -26.15 14.50 9.78
N ALA A 86 -24.94 14.30 10.30
CA ALA A 86 -23.82 15.15 9.94
C ALA A 86 -23.56 15.03 8.43
N PRO A 87 -23.37 16.13 7.69
CA PRO A 87 -23.06 16.04 6.28
C PRO A 87 -21.77 15.21 6.09
N GLY A 88 -21.83 14.22 5.21
CA GLY A 88 -20.68 13.42 4.81
C GLY A 88 -19.53 14.30 4.33
N CYS A 89 -18.32 13.76 4.32
CA CYS A 89 -17.15 14.46 3.84
C CYS A 89 -16.45 13.73 2.70
N ALA A 90 -15.78 14.51 1.87
CA ALA A 90 -14.72 14.04 0.99
C ALA A 90 -13.39 14.50 1.60
N ALA A 91 -12.37 13.64 1.63
CA ALA A 91 -11.08 14.03 2.17
C ALA A 91 -10.41 15.09 1.28
N PRO A 92 -9.80 16.15 1.84
CA PRO A 92 -9.01 17.09 1.06
C PRO A 92 -7.74 16.41 0.51
N ALA A 93 -7.19 16.96 -0.57
CA ALA A 93 -6.00 16.40 -1.21
C ALA A 93 -4.81 16.31 -0.22
N GLY A 94 -4.20 15.12 -0.10
CA GLY A 94 -2.89 14.95 0.54
C GLY A 94 -2.85 14.48 2.00
N MET A 95 -3.98 14.07 2.62
CA MET A 95 -3.94 13.40 3.93
C MET A 95 -3.88 11.87 3.76
N GLY A 96 -2.79 11.26 4.22
CA GLY A 96 -2.58 9.80 4.24
C GLY A 96 -1.48 9.36 3.28
N GLY A 97 -0.42 8.73 3.79
CA GLY A 97 0.82 8.36 3.08
C GLY A 97 0.69 7.27 1.99
N PHE A 98 -0.30 7.36 1.10
CA PHE A 98 -0.45 6.51 -0.08
C PHE A 98 -0.20 7.33 -1.36
N PRO A 99 0.65 6.89 -2.31
CA PRO A 99 1.10 7.72 -3.42
C PRO A 99 0.10 7.82 -4.58
N ASP A 100 -0.13 9.07 -5.01
CA ASP A 100 -0.36 9.56 -6.38
C ASP A 100 -1.47 8.96 -7.28
N GLN A 101 -2.72 9.45 -7.17
CA GLN A 101 -3.69 9.56 -8.29
C GLN A 101 -4.65 10.78 -8.14
N PRO A 102 -5.29 11.29 -9.23
CA PRO A 102 -6.04 12.54 -9.22
C PRO A 102 -7.50 12.37 -8.77
N ARG A 103 -7.82 13.10 -7.70
CA ARG A 103 -9.07 13.80 -7.30
C ARG A 103 -10.36 13.49 -8.06
N GLY A 104 -11.39 13.09 -7.32
CA GLY A 104 -12.80 13.18 -7.70
C GLY A 104 -13.62 13.92 -6.64
N SER A 105 -14.63 14.68 -7.06
CA SER A 105 -15.77 15.01 -6.21
C SER A 105 -16.45 13.71 -5.79
N ALA A 106 -16.67 13.49 -4.49
CA ALA A 106 -17.47 12.36 -4.04
C ALA A 106 -18.89 12.48 -4.57
N THR A 107 -19.44 11.37 -5.06
CA THR A 107 -20.84 11.26 -5.44
C THR A 107 -21.74 11.49 -4.22
N PRO A 108 -23.00 11.91 -4.41
CA PRO A 108 -23.96 12.02 -3.31
C PRO A 108 -24.07 10.73 -2.48
N GLU A 109 -23.99 9.58 -3.14
CA GLU A 109 -24.05 8.26 -2.51
C GLU A 109 -22.81 7.97 -1.65
N GLU A 110 -21.62 8.33 -2.12
CA GLU A 110 -20.38 8.18 -1.33
C GLU A 110 -20.37 9.10 -0.10
N LEU A 111 -20.93 10.32 -0.22
CA LEU A 111 -21.10 11.25 0.89
C LEU A 111 -22.13 10.74 1.91
N ALA A 112 -23.25 10.18 1.45
CA ALA A 112 -24.24 9.57 2.33
C ALA A 112 -23.63 8.39 3.10
N GLU A 113 -22.83 7.57 2.43
CA GLU A 113 -22.14 6.44 3.06
C GLU A 113 -21.05 6.91 4.05
N SER A 114 -20.34 7.99 3.74
CA SER A 114 -19.39 8.65 4.66
C SER A 114 -20.08 9.10 5.96
N ALA A 115 -21.24 9.75 5.86
CA ALA A 115 -22.03 10.16 7.02
C ALA A 115 -22.46 8.96 7.86
N ARG A 116 -23.03 7.93 7.21
CA ARG A 116 -23.49 6.72 7.87
C ARG A 116 -22.37 5.99 8.60
N LEU A 117 -21.21 5.80 7.96
CA LEU A 117 -20.05 5.15 8.56
C LEU A 117 -19.51 5.93 9.77
N THR A 118 -19.47 7.26 9.68
CA THR A 118 -19.05 8.14 10.77
C THR A 118 -19.99 8.00 11.98
N GLU A 119 -21.30 8.08 11.76
CA GLU A 119 -22.29 7.93 12.83
C GLU A 119 -22.26 6.53 13.45
N ALA A 120 -22.14 5.50 12.61
CA ALA A 120 -22.06 4.12 13.08
C ALA A 120 -20.82 3.90 13.93
N PHE A 121 -19.66 4.44 13.54
CA PHE A 121 -18.43 4.32 14.33
C PHE A 121 -18.47 5.13 15.63
N ALA A 122 -19.14 6.29 15.65
CA ALA A 122 -19.33 7.06 16.88
C ALA A 122 -20.12 6.28 17.96
N GLY A 123 -20.99 5.36 17.55
CA GLY A 123 -21.70 4.45 18.46
C GLY A 123 -20.91 3.21 18.87
N PHE A 124 -19.70 3.00 18.36
CA PHE A 124 -18.86 1.86 18.69
C PHE A 124 -18.00 2.13 19.92
N ALA A 125 -18.15 1.30 20.96
CA ALA A 125 -17.28 1.36 22.13
C ALA A 125 -15.89 0.83 21.77
N LEU A 126 -14.94 1.75 21.52
CA LEU A 126 -13.56 1.41 21.19
C LEU A 126 -12.94 0.57 22.31
N PRO A 127 -12.22 -0.52 21.98
CA PRO A 127 -11.58 -1.38 22.96
C PRO A 127 -10.27 -0.74 23.48
N LEU A 128 -10.35 0.46 24.06
CA LEU A 128 -9.19 1.21 24.51
C LEU A 128 -8.64 0.66 25.84
N PRO A 129 -7.32 0.67 26.06
CA PRO A 129 -6.75 0.43 27.39
C PRO A 129 -7.27 1.42 28.43
N ALA A 130 -7.23 1.04 29.71
CA ALA A 130 -7.65 1.92 30.80
C ALA A 130 -6.84 3.23 30.82
N GLY A 131 -7.55 4.37 30.95
CA GLY A 131 -6.94 5.70 30.97
C GLY A 131 -6.54 6.25 29.59
N VAL A 132 -6.84 5.54 28.50
CA VAL A 132 -6.67 6.03 27.14
C VAL A 132 -8.01 6.58 26.64
N GLU A 133 -7.97 7.81 26.14
CA GLU A 133 -9.09 8.46 25.47
C GLU A 133 -8.80 8.54 23.96
N ALA A 134 -9.88 8.55 23.17
CA ALA A 134 -9.83 8.73 21.73
C ALA A 134 -10.64 9.96 21.31
N THR A 135 -10.14 10.72 20.34
CA THR A 135 -10.96 11.73 19.68
C THR A 135 -12.01 11.05 18.80
N PRO A 136 -13.12 11.73 18.46
CA PRO A 136 -14.07 11.20 17.48
C PRO A 136 -13.39 10.96 16.12
N LEU A 137 -13.65 9.81 15.50
CA LEU A 137 -13.25 9.52 14.12
C LEU A 137 -14.28 10.07 13.14
N ARG A 138 -13.81 10.68 12.05
CA ARG A 138 -14.65 11.05 10.90
C ARG A 138 -14.16 10.31 9.65
N LEU A 139 -15.04 9.51 9.04
CA LEU A 139 -14.72 8.73 7.84
C LEU A 139 -15.17 9.48 6.60
N CYS A 140 -14.22 10.00 5.83
CA CYS A 140 -14.46 10.73 4.59
C CYS A 140 -14.30 9.83 3.37
N ALA A 141 -15.10 10.09 2.32
CA ALA A 141 -14.98 9.40 1.04
C ALA A 141 -13.64 9.71 0.35
N ILE A 142 -13.01 8.66 -0.17
CA ILE A 142 -11.72 8.63 -0.88
C ILE A 142 -11.79 7.55 -1.97
N ASP A 143 -12.13 7.91 -3.21
CA ASP A 143 -12.09 7.02 -4.40
C ASP A 143 -12.73 5.63 -4.14
N ALA A 144 -14.05 5.57 -4.02
CA ALA A 144 -14.83 4.36 -3.67
C ALA A 144 -14.41 3.68 -2.35
N SER A 145 -13.76 4.42 -1.46
CA SER A 145 -13.33 3.99 -0.12
C SER A 145 -13.64 5.07 0.91
N TRP A 146 -13.48 4.78 2.20
CA TRP A 146 -13.67 5.74 3.28
C TRP A 146 -12.50 5.68 4.25
N GLY A 147 -11.95 6.82 4.61
CA GLY A 147 -10.81 6.90 5.51
C GLY A 147 -10.88 8.09 6.44
N GLY A 148 -10.19 7.96 7.56
CA GLY A 148 -10.03 9.02 8.54
C GLY A 148 -9.10 8.59 9.66
N ASP A 149 -8.84 9.51 10.57
CA ASP A 149 -8.00 9.26 11.73
C ASP A 149 -8.64 9.77 13.02
N PHE A 150 -8.17 9.22 14.14
CA PHE A 150 -8.44 9.74 15.46
C PHE A 150 -7.18 9.70 16.32
N GLY A 151 -7.06 10.71 17.19
CA GLY A 151 -5.98 10.79 18.16
C GLY A 151 -6.27 9.90 19.37
N LEU A 152 -5.22 9.30 19.93
CA LEU A 152 -5.21 8.68 21.24
C LEU A 152 -4.42 9.55 22.22
N THR A 153 -4.64 9.38 23.53
CA THR A 153 -3.82 10.01 24.57
C THR A 153 -2.31 9.83 24.31
N GLY A 154 -1.57 10.94 24.29
CA GLY A 154 -0.11 10.98 24.12
C GLY A 154 0.37 11.04 22.67
N ASP A 155 -0.23 11.92 21.84
CA ASP A 155 0.19 12.26 20.47
C ASP A 155 0.26 11.09 19.49
N ARG A 156 -0.59 10.07 19.68
CA ARG A 156 -0.67 8.90 18.80
C ARG A 156 -1.88 9.04 17.89
N THR A 157 -1.76 8.53 16.68
CA THR A 157 -2.82 8.59 15.68
C THR A 157 -3.16 7.18 15.21
N VAL A 158 -4.45 6.89 15.15
CA VAL A 158 -4.99 5.67 14.56
C VAL A 158 -5.72 6.06 13.29
N ILE A 159 -5.30 5.48 12.17
CA ILE A 159 -5.90 5.68 10.86
C ILE A 159 -6.78 4.47 10.56
N VAL A 160 -8.03 4.73 10.22
CA VAL A 160 -9.00 3.71 9.79
C VAL A 160 -9.31 3.93 8.32
N TYR A 161 -9.23 2.86 7.56
CA TYR A 161 -9.55 2.84 6.14
C TYR A 161 -10.47 1.66 5.82
N VAL A 162 -11.55 1.93 5.11
CA VAL A 162 -12.62 0.99 4.82
C VAL A 162 -12.90 1.01 3.32
N ARG A 163 -13.14 -0.16 2.72
CA ARG A 163 -13.61 -0.27 1.33
C ARG A 163 -14.62 -1.41 1.17
N PRO A 164 -15.53 -1.35 0.18
CA PRO A 164 -16.58 -2.35 -0.03
C PRO A 164 -16.05 -3.70 -0.51
N LEU A 165 -14.76 -3.77 -0.85
CA LEU A 165 -14.11 -4.90 -1.47
C LEU A 165 -12.78 -5.18 -0.83
N GLY A 166 -12.77 -6.10 0.12
CA GLY A 166 -11.58 -6.86 0.38
C GLY A 166 -11.24 -7.67 -0.85
N ARG A 167 -10.40 -7.10 -1.73
CA ARG A 167 -9.48 -7.88 -2.58
C ARG A 167 -9.12 -9.17 -1.84
N GLN A 168 -8.99 -10.32 -2.48
CA GLN A 168 -8.66 -11.59 -1.80
C GLN A 168 -7.76 -11.41 -0.55
N PRO A 169 -8.08 -12.07 0.60
CA PRO A 169 -7.20 -12.06 1.75
C PRO A 169 -5.79 -12.39 1.29
N PRO A 170 -4.79 -11.64 1.78
CA PRO A 170 -3.46 -11.72 1.25
C PRO A 170 -2.98 -13.15 1.46
N GLY A 171 -2.08 -13.58 0.60
CA GLY A 171 -1.29 -14.76 0.89
C GLY A 171 -0.44 -14.58 2.15
N GLU A 172 0.58 -15.39 2.25
CA GLU A 172 1.51 -15.40 3.38
C GLU A 172 2.07 -14.02 3.72
N CYS A 173 2.48 -13.87 4.98
CA CYS A 173 3.18 -12.70 5.47
C CYS A 173 4.36 -12.34 4.56
N ARG A 174 4.36 -11.11 4.05
CA ARG A 174 5.50 -10.54 3.33
C ARG A 174 6.35 -9.73 4.30
N TRP A 175 7.63 -10.08 4.38
CA TRP A 175 8.58 -9.45 5.29
C TRP A 175 9.28 -8.33 4.51
N PHE A 176 8.94 -7.08 4.80
CA PHE A 176 9.59 -5.92 4.17
C PHE A 176 10.98 -5.64 4.77
N THR A 177 11.13 -5.93 6.06
CA THR A 177 12.41 -5.95 6.76
C THR A 177 12.55 -7.23 7.58
N PRO A 178 13.79 -7.65 7.92
CA PRO A 178 14.01 -8.80 8.81
C PRO A 178 13.32 -8.66 10.18
N GLU A 179 13.10 -7.43 10.63
CA GLU A 179 12.46 -7.12 11.90
C GLU A 179 10.93 -6.99 11.82
N THR A 180 10.36 -7.02 10.61
CA THR A 180 8.91 -6.95 10.40
C THR A 180 8.27 -8.20 10.99
N GLN A 181 7.38 -8.03 11.96
CA GLN A 181 6.56 -9.11 12.46
C GLN A 181 5.26 -9.14 11.66
N CYS A 182 4.83 -10.33 11.25
CA CYS A 182 3.55 -10.48 10.59
C CYS A 182 2.88 -11.77 11.02
N SER A 183 1.57 -11.70 11.26
CA SER A 183 0.72 -12.85 11.51
C SER A 183 -0.53 -12.80 10.63
N VAL A 184 -0.99 -13.97 10.18
CA VAL A 184 -2.28 -14.13 9.49
C VAL A 184 -3.10 -15.13 10.28
N ARG A 185 -4.37 -14.81 10.57
CA ARG A 185 -5.28 -15.70 11.30
C ARG A 185 -6.70 -15.63 10.74
N ALA A 186 -7.37 -16.78 10.73
CA ALA A 186 -8.81 -16.84 10.50
C ALA A 186 -9.55 -16.37 11.76
N LEU A 187 -10.65 -15.67 11.57
CA LEU A 187 -11.53 -15.19 12.64
C LEU A 187 -12.80 -16.04 12.72
N PRO A 188 -13.51 -16.04 13.87
CA PRO A 188 -14.70 -16.88 14.07
C PRO A 188 -15.85 -16.65 13.09
N ASP A 189 -15.92 -15.45 12.50
CA ASP A 189 -16.95 -15.04 11.53
C ASP A 189 -16.58 -15.41 10.07
N GLY A 190 -15.50 -16.15 9.86
CA GLY A 190 -14.98 -16.51 8.54
C GLY A 190 -14.11 -15.42 7.89
N SER A 191 -13.94 -14.27 8.56
CA SER A 191 -13.02 -13.22 8.13
C SER A 191 -11.57 -13.68 8.27
N THR A 192 -10.65 -13.06 7.54
CA THR A 192 -9.20 -13.24 7.70
C THR A 192 -8.57 -11.94 8.17
N ALA A 193 -7.75 -12.00 9.21
CA ALA A 193 -6.98 -10.87 9.70
C ALA A 193 -5.50 -11.07 9.43
N ARG A 194 -4.83 -10.04 8.91
CA ARG A 194 -3.37 -9.93 8.90
C ARG A 194 -2.96 -8.79 9.80
N VAL A 195 -2.04 -9.05 10.72
CA VAL A 195 -1.42 -8.01 11.54
C VAL A 195 0.04 -7.90 11.17
N THR A 196 0.49 -6.70 10.82
CA THR A 196 1.88 -6.40 10.47
C THR A 196 2.40 -5.33 11.42
N VAL A 197 3.57 -5.59 12.02
CA VAL A 197 4.26 -4.66 12.93
C VAL A 197 5.64 -4.38 12.37
N GLU A 198 5.84 -3.14 11.95
CA GLU A 198 7.08 -2.65 11.37
C GLU A 198 7.79 -1.74 12.37
N PRO A 199 8.89 -2.20 13.00
CA PRO A 199 9.66 -1.37 13.89
C PRO A 199 10.49 -0.35 13.08
N GLY A 200 10.11 0.92 13.16
CA GLY A 200 10.89 2.03 12.60
C GLY A 200 11.97 2.55 13.55
N SER A 201 12.86 3.39 13.02
CA SER A 201 13.84 4.11 13.84
C SER A 201 13.17 5.14 14.76
N GLU A 202 12.09 5.76 14.30
CA GLU A 202 11.39 6.86 14.98
C GLU A 202 10.03 6.46 15.57
N ALA A 203 9.31 5.57 14.89
CA ALA A 203 8.00 5.08 15.33
C ALA A 203 7.83 3.59 14.97
N THR A 204 7.01 2.89 15.75
CA THR A 204 6.52 1.56 15.37
C THR A 204 5.21 1.75 14.61
N LEU A 205 5.10 1.14 13.43
CA LEU A 205 3.86 1.08 12.68
C LEU A 205 3.22 -0.27 12.90
N ALA A 206 1.95 -0.30 13.29
CA ALA A 206 1.20 -1.55 13.39
C ALA A 206 -0.09 -1.44 12.61
N THR A 207 -0.32 -2.39 11.73
CA THR A 207 -1.49 -2.41 10.84
C THR A 207 -2.24 -3.73 11.02
N ALA A 208 -3.54 -3.64 11.31
CA ALA A 208 -4.46 -4.76 11.20
C ALA A 208 -5.31 -4.60 9.93
N ASP A 209 -5.07 -5.48 8.98
CA ASP A 209 -5.86 -5.62 7.78
C ASP A 209 -6.88 -6.76 7.96
N VAL A 210 -8.16 -6.50 7.77
CA VAL A 210 -9.21 -7.50 7.90
C VAL A 210 -10.04 -7.59 6.63
N TRP A 211 -10.12 -8.81 6.11
CA TRP A 211 -10.97 -9.21 4.99
C TRP A 211 -12.19 -9.92 5.52
N ARG A 212 -13.34 -9.25 5.46
CA ARG A 212 -14.55 -9.73 6.10
C ARG A 212 -15.30 -10.70 5.20
N GLY A 213 -16.00 -11.66 5.82
CA GLY A 213 -16.87 -12.60 5.09
C GLY A 213 -18.02 -11.93 4.34
N ASP A 214 -18.35 -10.67 4.67
CA ASP A 214 -19.35 -9.86 3.97
C ASP A 214 -18.81 -9.07 2.77
N GLY A 215 -17.53 -9.26 2.42
CA GLY A 215 -16.85 -8.57 1.32
C GLY A 215 -16.17 -7.26 1.71
N THR A 216 -16.42 -6.71 2.90
CA THR A 216 -15.79 -5.46 3.36
C THR A 216 -14.31 -5.69 3.70
N TYR A 217 -13.45 -4.74 3.34
CA TYR A 217 -12.09 -4.68 3.89
C TYR A 217 -11.90 -3.46 4.76
N VAL A 218 -11.22 -3.69 5.88
CA VAL A 218 -10.87 -2.67 6.85
C VAL A 218 -9.39 -2.76 7.18
N SER A 219 -8.69 -1.65 7.09
CA SER A 219 -7.31 -1.47 7.54
C SER A 219 -7.31 -0.49 8.71
N VAL A 220 -6.79 -0.91 9.84
CA VAL A 220 -6.57 -0.06 11.02
C VAL A 220 -5.08 0.02 11.28
N MET A 221 -4.52 1.20 11.15
CA MET A 221 -3.10 1.46 11.35
C MET A 221 -2.89 2.37 12.55
N GLU A 222 -2.11 1.92 13.53
CA GLU A 222 -1.59 2.78 14.59
C GLU A 222 -0.18 3.24 14.20
N THR A 223 0.01 4.56 14.18
CA THR A 223 1.33 5.16 14.13
C THR A 223 1.79 5.45 15.56
N GLY A 224 2.95 4.93 15.97
CA GLY A 224 3.61 5.43 17.18
C GLY A 224 3.72 6.96 17.12
N GLY A 225 3.56 7.64 18.26
CA GLY A 225 3.72 9.09 18.32
C GLY A 225 5.13 9.50 17.86
N THR A 226 5.29 10.74 17.41
CA THR A 226 6.58 11.25 16.91
C THR A 226 7.71 10.96 17.93
N GLY A 227 8.70 10.17 17.53
CA GLY A 227 9.83 9.78 18.40
C GLY A 227 9.52 8.69 19.43
N SER A 228 8.36 8.03 19.35
CA SER A 228 7.94 6.97 20.25
C SER A 228 7.72 5.65 19.51
N LYS A 229 8.38 4.60 20.00
CA LYS A 229 8.17 3.22 19.55
C LYS A 229 7.03 2.52 20.28
N ASN A 230 6.44 3.19 21.28
CA ASN A 230 5.43 2.60 22.16
C ASN A 230 4.05 2.68 21.51
N ARG A 231 3.52 1.51 21.16
CA ARG A 231 2.12 1.30 20.78
C ARG A 231 1.21 1.36 22.01
N VAL A 232 -0.03 1.77 21.80
CA VAL A 232 -1.13 1.74 22.78
C VAL A 232 -2.06 0.59 22.51
N LEU A 233 -2.36 0.32 21.23
CA LEU A 233 -3.28 -0.75 20.87
C LEU A 233 -2.52 -2.05 20.67
N THR A 234 -3.00 -3.12 21.31
CA THR A 234 -2.57 -4.49 21.03
C THR A 234 -3.05 -4.93 19.65
N ASP A 235 -2.47 -6.00 19.13
CA ASP A 235 -2.89 -6.60 17.86
C ASP A 235 -4.37 -7.01 17.89
N ASP A 236 -4.85 -7.53 19.03
CA ASP A 236 -6.25 -7.88 19.23
C ASP A 236 -7.17 -6.65 19.26
N GLN A 237 -6.72 -5.53 19.84
CA GLN A 237 -7.50 -4.28 19.83
C GLN A 237 -7.58 -3.69 18.42
N LEU A 238 -6.50 -3.71 17.65
CA LEU A 238 -6.52 -3.29 16.24
C LEU A 238 -7.49 -4.14 15.41
N VAL A 239 -7.43 -5.47 15.57
CA VAL A 239 -8.35 -6.40 14.89
C VAL A 239 -9.79 -6.19 15.35
N ALA A 240 -10.03 -5.92 16.64
CA ALA A 240 -11.37 -5.65 17.17
C ALA A 240 -11.96 -4.36 16.57
N VAL A 241 -11.17 -3.30 16.38
CA VAL A 241 -11.61 -2.11 15.64
C VAL A 241 -11.89 -2.46 14.17
N ALA A 242 -11.01 -3.20 13.51
CA ALA A 242 -11.15 -3.56 12.10
C ALA A 242 -12.35 -4.50 11.82
N THR A 243 -12.78 -5.28 12.81
CA THR A 243 -13.92 -6.21 12.74
C THR A 243 -15.23 -5.59 13.22
N ALA A 244 -15.24 -4.32 13.63
CA ALA A 244 -16.43 -3.65 14.11
C ALA A 244 -17.56 -3.73 13.05
N PRO A 245 -18.73 -4.33 13.36
CA PRO A 245 -19.80 -4.52 12.38
C PRO A 245 -20.31 -3.20 11.79
N GLN A 246 -20.17 -2.10 12.54
CA GLN A 246 -20.51 -0.73 12.16
C GLN A 246 -19.73 -0.24 10.92
N LEU A 247 -18.52 -0.76 10.69
CA LEU A 247 -17.67 -0.42 9.53
C LEU A 247 -18.05 -1.17 8.24
N LYS A 248 -19.14 -1.93 8.22
CA LYS A 248 -19.60 -2.58 6.99
C LYS A 248 -20.00 -1.53 5.97
N VAL A 249 -19.49 -1.61 4.74
CA VAL A 249 -19.91 -0.73 3.65
C VAL A 249 -21.22 -1.24 3.06
N GLN A 250 -22.21 -0.37 2.92
CA GLN A 250 -23.52 -0.65 2.33
C GLN A 250 -23.61 -0.19 0.87
N TRP A 251 -22.69 0.68 0.45
CA TRP A 251 -22.63 1.17 -0.91
C TRP A 251 -22.16 0.09 -1.89
N VAL A 252 -23.00 -0.18 -2.89
CA VAL A 252 -22.79 -1.17 -3.97
C VAL A 252 -22.53 -0.49 -5.32
N GLY A 253 -22.20 0.81 -5.33
CA GLY A 253 -22.16 1.67 -6.52
C GLY A 253 -20.97 1.47 -7.45
N ARG A 254 -20.64 0.23 -7.76
CA ARG A 254 -20.02 -0.19 -9.01
C ARG A 254 -20.20 -1.69 -9.10
N ALA A 255 -20.53 -2.23 -10.29
CA ALA A 255 -20.40 -3.66 -10.51
C ALA A 255 -18.94 -4.01 -10.27
N VAL A 256 -18.68 -4.66 -9.14
CA VAL A 256 -17.33 -5.00 -8.77
C VAL A 256 -16.96 -6.25 -9.57
N PRO A 257 -15.86 -6.22 -10.33
CA PRO A 257 -15.30 -7.42 -10.94
C PRO A 257 -15.07 -8.49 -9.86
N ALA A 258 -15.46 -9.74 -10.10
CA ALA A 258 -15.28 -10.83 -9.14
C ALA A 258 -13.84 -10.88 -8.60
N ASP A 259 -13.62 -11.23 -7.33
CA ASP A 259 -12.28 -11.26 -6.76
C ASP A 259 -11.28 -12.06 -7.61
N PRO A 260 -9.98 -11.68 -7.63
CA PRO A 260 -8.98 -12.49 -8.29
C PRO A 260 -9.03 -13.92 -7.80
N SER A 261 -8.94 -14.87 -8.71
CA SER A 261 -8.96 -16.29 -8.35
C SER A 261 -7.82 -17.07 -9.00
N ASN A 262 -7.37 -18.13 -8.33
CA ASN A 262 -6.37 -19.04 -8.91
C ASN A 262 -6.85 -19.69 -10.21
N ARG A 263 -8.17 -19.91 -10.34
CA ARG A 263 -8.78 -20.38 -11.58
C ARG A 263 -8.54 -19.40 -12.72
N ARG A 264 -8.90 -18.12 -12.50
CA ARG A 264 -8.72 -17.07 -13.51
C ARG A 264 -7.24 -16.82 -13.82
N ALA A 265 -6.36 -16.87 -12.81
CA ALA A 265 -4.92 -16.82 -13.03
C ALA A 265 -4.43 -17.94 -13.97
N ALA A 266 -4.93 -19.18 -13.80
CA ALA A 266 -4.60 -20.29 -14.68
C ALA A 266 -5.17 -20.14 -16.10
N GLU A 267 -6.30 -19.46 -16.27
CA GLU A 267 -6.82 -19.09 -17.60
C GLU A 267 -5.92 -18.04 -18.27
N LEU A 268 -5.45 -17.04 -17.51
CA LEU A 268 -4.51 -16.03 -18.00
C LEU A 268 -3.13 -16.62 -18.37
N ASP A 269 -2.69 -17.69 -17.70
CA ASP A 269 -1.48 -18.44 -18.08
C ASP A 269 -1.56 -18.93 -19.53
N GLN A 270 -2.74 -19.40 -19.95
CA GLN A 270 -2.96 -19.90 -21.31
C GLN A 270 -2.95 -18.77 -22.34
N VAL A 271 -3.44 -17.58 -21.96
CA VAL A 271 -3.42 -16.39 -22.83
C VAL A 271 -1.99 -15.91 -23.07
N LEU A 272 -1.14 -15.94 -22.04
CA LEU A 272 0.25 -15.50 -22.15
C LEU A 272 1.18 -16.57 -22.75
N ALA A 273 0.74 -17.83 -22.79
CA ALA A 273 1.50 -18.93 -23.38
C ALA A 273 1.79 -18.66 -24.87
N GLY A 274 3.06 -18.48 -25.21
CA GLY A 274 3.50 -18.22 -26.59
C GLY A 274 3.49 -16.74 -27.00
N ALA A 275 3.19 -15.81 -26.10
CA ALA A 275 3.24 -14.38 -26.39
C ALA A 275 4.67 -13.82 -26.50
N LEU A 276 5.63 -14.53 -25.91
CA LEU A 276 7.05 -14.15 -25.96
C LEU A 276 7.60 -14.31 -27.40
N PRO A 277 8.44 -13.36 -27.85
CA PRO A 277 9.19 -13.49 -29.08
C PRO A 277 9.95 -14.82 -29.19
N PRO A 278 10.11 -15.38 -30.41
CA PRO A 278 10.95 -16.54 -30.62
C PRO A 278 12.40 -16.25 -30.19
N GLY A 279 13.06 -17.25 -29.60
CA GLY A 279 14.44 -17.14 -29.12
C GLY A 279 14.58 -16.76 -27.63
N LEU A 280 13.52 -16.23 -27.01
CA LEU A 280 13.49 -16.03 -25.57
C LEU A 280 13.08 -17.32 -24.86
N THR A 281 13.87 -17.73 -23.87
CA THR A 281 13.58 -18.87 -23.00
C THR A 281 13.27 -18.36 -21.60
N VAL A 282 12.15 -18.79 -21.03
CA VAL A 282 11.82 -18.53 -19.62
C VAL A 282 12.71 -19.41 -18.74
N GLU A 283 13.50 -18.78 -17.86
CA GLU A 283 14.34 -19.53 -16.93
C GLU A 283 13.49 -20.25 -15.89
N ARG A 284 13.74 -21.55 -15.71
CA ARG A 284 13.14 -22.32 -14.61
C ARG A 284 14.05 -22.23 -13.40
N HIS A 285 13.78 -21.31 -12.48
CA HIS A 285 14.43 -21.33 -11.15
C HIS A 285 13.52 -22.01 -10.12
N LEU A 286 14.13 -22.76 -9.20
CA LEU A 286 13.54 -23.31 -7.96
C LEU A 286 14.18 -22.55 -6.78
N PRO A 287 13.50 -22.29 -5.64
CA PRO A 287 12.19 -22.80 -5.23
C PRO A 287 11.10 -21.71 -5.11
N SER A 288 11.33 -20.46 -5.52
CA SER A 288 10.26 -19.46 -5.52
C SER A 288 9.39 -19.61 -6.77
N ASP A 289 8.09 -19.80 -6.56
CA ASP A 289 7.06 -19.91 -7.62
C ASP A 289 6.96 -18.67 -8.55
N GLU A 290 7.77 -17.62 -8.30
CA GLU A 290 7.82 -16.37 -9.08
C GLU A 290 8.69 -16.47 -10.35
N ALA A 291 9.41 -17.58 -10.60
CA ALA A 291 10.30 -17.71 -11.76
C ALA A 291 9.61 -18.19 -13.06
N ALA A 292 8.41 -18.75 -12.97
CA ALA A 292 7.64 -19.13 -14.13
C ALA A 292 6.79 -17.94 -14.57
N LEU A 293 6.78 -17.59 -15.86
CA LEU A 293 5.90 -16.57 -16.45
C LEU A 293 4.44 -17.05 -16.38
N ARG A 294 3.90 -17.04 -15.17
CA ARG A 294 2.59 -17.54 -14.79
C ARG A 294 1.94 -16.53 -13.89
N PHE A 295 0.69 -16.22 -14.19
CA PHE A 295 -0.14 -15.39 -13.36
C PHE A 295 -0.37 -16.04 -12.01
N ARG A 296 -0.27 -15.17 -11.01
CA ARG A 296 -0.63 -15.40 -9.64
C ARG A 296 -1.55 -14.29 -9.23
N VAL A 297 -2.46 -14.58 -8.31
CA VAL A 297 -3.17 -13.49 -7.64
C VAL A 297 -2.14 -12.62 -6.93
N SER A 298 -2.20 -11.33 -7.20
CA SER A 298 -1.41 -10.29 -6.56
C SER A 298 -2.33 -9.19 -6.05
N GLN A 299 -1.82 -8.27 -5.24
CA GLN A 299 -2.63 -7.27 -4.56
C GLN A 299 -3.42 -6.40 -5.55
N GLY A 300 -4.69 -6.75 -5.76
CA GLY A 300 -5.60 -6.00 -6.65
C GLY A 300 -5.64 -6.48 -8.09
N GLY A 301 -5.15 -7.70 -8.36
CA GLY A 301 -5.24 -8.33 -9.67
C GLY A 301 -4.36 -9.54 -9.84
N TYR A 302 -3.78 -9.68 -11.03
CA TYR A 302 -2.94 -10.80 -11.43
C TYR A 302 -1.57 -10.30 -11.84
N ARG A 303 -0.52 -11.02 -11.45
CA ARG A 303 0.85 -10.73 -11.83
C ARG A 303 1.53 -11.98 -12.36
N ALA A 304 2.13 -11.88 -13.53
CA ALA A 304 3.08 -12.84 -14.08
C ALA A 304 4.45 -12.18 -14.19
N ALA A 305 5.50 -12.90 -13.84
CA ALA A 305 6.86 -12.39 -13.78
C ALA A 305 7.82 -13.52 -14.16
N ALA A 306 8.89 -13.21 -14.89
CA ALA A 306 9.94 -14.18 -15.15
C ALA A 306 11.26 -13.50 -15.54
N THR A 307 12.35 -14.21 -15.24
CA THR A 307 13.63 -14.02 -15.93
C THR A 307 13.58 -14.74 -17.27
N VAL A 308 13.99 -14.05 -18.33
CA VAL A 308 14.08 -14.59 -19.68
C VAL A 308 15.50 -14.47 -20.21
N THR A 309 15.90 -15.42 -21.05
CA THR A 309 17.27 -15.54 -21.54
C THR A 309 17.28 -15.82 -23.04
N ASP A 310 18.21 -15.19 -23.74
CA ASP A 310 18.53 -15.41 -25.14
C ASP A 310 20.07 -15.37 -25.35
N ALA A 311 20.51 -15.23 -26.60
CA ALA A 311 21.92 -15.13 -26.95
C ALA A 311 22.59 -13.81 -26.49
N GLU A 312 21.82 -12.76 -26.21
CA GLU A 312 22.34 -11.46 -25.76
C GLU A 312 22.49 -11.38 -24.24
N GLY A 313 21.88 -12.30 -23.51
CA GLY A 313 22.00 -12.43 -22.07
C GLY A 313 20.65 -12.63 -21.38
N ARG A 314 20.60 -12.22 -20.11
CA ARG A 314 19.42 -12.39 -19.24
C ARG A 314 18.69 -11.07 -19.09
N GLY A 315 17.37 -11.11 -18.96
CA GLY A 315 16.52 -9.96 -18.68
C GLY A 315 15.27 -10.38 -17.93
N SER A 316 14.37 -9.45 -17.68
CA SER A 316 13.11 -9.73 -16.99
C SER A 316 11.90 -9.22 -17.77
N VAL A 317 10.79 -9.94 -17.60
CA VAL A 317 9.47 -9.60 -18.13
C VAL A 317 8.47 -9.69 -16.99
N MET A 318 7.55 -8.72 -16.94
CA MET A 318 6.45 -8.73 -15.98
C MET A 318 5.17 -8.25 -16.66
N VAL A 319 4.06 -8.92 -16.38
CA VAL A 319 2.73 -8.54 -16.83
C VAL A 319 1.84 -8.43 -15.61
N THR A 320 1.13 -7.31 -15.45
CA THR A 320 0.09 -7.14 -14.43
C THR A 320 -1.24 -6.83 -15.08
N VAL A 321 -2.29 -7.47 -14.57
CA VAL A 321 -3.69 -7.22 -14.92
C VAL A 321 -4.40 -6.81 -13.64
N ASP A 322 -4.71 -5.53 -13.50
CA ASP A 322 -5.35 -4.96 -12.32
C ASP A 322 -6.84 -4.67 -12.60
N VAL A 323 -7.62 -4.46 -11.52
CA VAL A 323 -9.05 -4.14 -11.62
C VAL A 323 -9.33 -3.02 -12.63
N PRO A 324 -10.44 -3.09 -13.38
CA PRO A 324 -10.93 -1.98 -14.18
C PRO A 324 -10.97 -0.67 -13.40
N ARG A 325 -10.48 0.39 -14.03
CA ARG A 325 -10.55 1.76 -13.52
C ARG A 325 -10.83 2.72 -14.67
N ASP A 326 -11.53 3.80 -14.36
CA ASP A 326 -11.72 4.88 -15.31
C ASP A 326 -10.42 5.62 -15.60
N GLY A 327 -10.45 6.36 -16.70
CA GLY A 327 -9.41 7.30 -17.10
C GLY A 327 -8.55 6.72 -18.20
N GLU A 328 -8.38 7.49 -19.28
CA GLU A 328 -7.47 7.10 -20.34
C GLU A 328 -6.01 7.13 -19.84
N PRO A 329 -5.16 6.19 -20.28
CA PRO A 329 -3.72 6.27 -20.05
C PRO A 329 -3.16 7.60 -20.57
N THR A 330 -2.51 8.37 -19.71
CA THR A 330 -1.88 9.65 -20.06
C THR A 330 -0.43 9.68 -19.63
N CYS A 331 0.41 10.37 -20.40
CA CYS A 331 1.83 10.53 -20.06
C CYS A 331 2.09 11.55 -18.96
N ARG A 332 1.12 12.44 -18.70
CA ARG A 332 1.28 13.59 -17.79
C ARG A 332 2.60 14.32 -18.10
N ASP A 333 3.38 14.64 -17.09
CA ASP A 333 4.63 15.42 -17.20
C ASP A 333 5.89 14.54 -17.44
N ARG A 334 5.72 13.27 -17.87
CA ARG A 334 6.85 12.36 -18.10
C ARG A 334 7.42 12.53 -19.50
N SER A 335 8.62 13.10 -19.60
CA SER A 335 9.28 13.42 -20.87
C SER A 335 9.64 12.19 -21.73
N ALA A 336 9.85 11.02 -21.12
CA ALA A 336 10.17 9.78 -21.81
C ALA A 336 8.93 8.89 -22.11
N CYS A 337 7.73 9.44 -21.88
CA CYS A 337 6.47 8.76 -22.13
C CYS A 337 5.84 9.25 -23.44
N ARG A 338 5.26 8.32 -24.20
CA ARG A 338 4.43 8.63 -25.36
C ARG A 338 3.14 7.80 -25.36
N VAL A 339 2.08 8.36 -25.95
CA VAL A 339 0.82 7.64 -26.15
C VAL A 339 0.90 6.85 -27.44
N VAL A 340 0.44 5.60 -27.41
CA VAL A 340 0.28 4.71 -28.57
C VAL A 340 -1.17 4.29 -28.69
N GLU A 341 -1.60 4.04 -29.93
CA GLU A 341 -2.91 3.48 -30.22
C GLU A 341 -2.80 1.96 -30.31
N LEU A 342 -3.69 1.26 -29.62
CA LEU A 342 -3.87 -0.18 -29.67
C LEU A 342 -5.06 -0.50 -30.59
N ALA A 343 -5.19 -1.77 -30.97
CA ALA A 343 -6.32 -2.29 -31.71
C ALA A 343 -7.67 -1.87 -31.09
N GLY A 344 -8.57 -1.38 -31.95
CA GLY A 344 -9.89 -0.88 -31.57
C GLY A 344 -9.92 0.57 -31.07
N GLY A 345 -8.87 1.36 -31.31
CA GLY A 345 -8.80 2.78 -30.91
C GLY A 345 -8.51 3.00 -29.42
N ARG A 346 -8.19 1.93 -28.69
CA ARG A 346 -7.76 2.01 -27.28
C ARG A 346 -6.40 2.71 -27.22
N LYS A 347 -6.13 3.43 -26.13
CA LYS A 347 -4.83 4.08 -25.92
C LYS A 347 -4.01 3.32 -24.89
N ALA A 348 -2.70 3.33 -25.06
CA ALA A 348 -1.74 2.97 -24.03
C ALA A 348 -0.63 4.02 -23.98
N THR A 349 0.12 4.05 -22.90
CA THR A 349 1.36 4.81 -22.82
C THR A 349 2.54 3.88 -22.78
N VAL A 350 3.61 4.27 -23.46
CA VAL A 350 4.89 3.57 -23.43
C VAL A 350 5.94 4.51 -22.88
N GLU A 351 6.68 4.04 -21.90
CA GLU A 351 7.74 4.77 -21.21
C GLU A 351 9.02 3.95 -21.24
N THR A 352 10.13 4.58 -21.60
CA THR A 352 11.47 3.97 -21.48
C THR A 352 12.30 4.78 -20.49
N THR A 353 12.73 4.15 -19.41
CA THR A 353 13.66 4.75 -18.45
C THR A 353 15.04 4.17 -18.66
N THR A 354 16.07 5.01 -18.54
CA THR A 354 17.48 4.63 -18.64
C THR A 354 18.26 5.32 -17.53
N GLU A 355 18.88 4.53 -16.67
CA GLU A 355 19.63 5.00 -15.50
C GLU A 355 20.83 4.06 -15.31
N ASP A 356 22.06 4.58 -15.33
CA ASP A 356 23.29 3.79 -15.14
C ASP A 356 23.39 2.51 -16.03
N GLY A 357 22.88 2.60 -17.26
CA GLY A 357 22.83 1.48 -18.21
C GLY A 357 21.72 0.46 -17.97
N LEU A 358 20.98 0.58 -16.87
CA LEU A 358 19.72 -0.13 -16.67
C LEU A 358 18.66 0.51 -17.57
N ILE A 359 18.01 -0.33 -18.37
CA ILE A 359 16.94 0.07 -19.27
C ILE A 359 15.68 -0.68 -18.85
N ARG A 360 14.60 0.07 -18.62
CA ARG A 360 13.26 -0.47 -18.39
C ARG A 360 12.30 0.12 -19.41
N ARG A 361 11.46 -0.75 -19.97
CA ARG A 361 10.34 -0.36 -20.82
C ARG A 361 9.06 -0.76 -20.13
N HIS A 362 8.14 0.18 -20.07
CA HIS A 362 6.81 -0.02 -19.51
C HIS A 362 5.79 0.33 -20.57
N LEU A 363 4.76 -0.49 -20.70
CA LEU A 363 3.52 -0.15 -21.35
C LEU A 363 2.41 -0.15 -20.31
N TYR A 364 1.68 0.95 -20.19
CA TYR A 364 0.48 1.07 -19.36
C TYR A 364 -0.73 1.26 -20.27
N GLY A 365 -1.66 0.32 -20.24
CA GLY A 365 -2.84 0.33 -21.11
C GLY A 365 -4.12 -0.06 -20.38
N GLN A 366 -5.20 -0.13 -21.15
CA GLN A 366 -6.46 -0.73 -20.73
C GLN A 366 -6.83 -1.87 -21.67
N ALA A 367 -7.26 -2.98 -21.09
CA ALA A 367 -7.90 -4.06 -21.83
C ALA A 367 -9.31 -3.65 -22.30
N ALA A 368 -9.97 -4.50 -23.09
CA ALA A 368 -11.27 -4.18 -23.68
C ALA A 368 -12.40 -4.00 -22.65
N ASP A 369 -12.28 -4.60 -21.47
CA ASP A 369 -13.23 -4.48 -20.36
C ASP A 369 -12.88 -3.35 -19.38
N GLY A 370 -11.86 -2.54 -19.69
CA GLY A 370 -11.34 -1.47 -18.84
C GLY A 370 -10.30 -1.90 -17.81
N SER A 371 -9.96 -3.18 -17.71
CA SER A 371 -8.89 -3.69 -16.84
C SER A 371 -7.59 -2.95 -17.10
N ARG A 372 -6.90 -2.52 -16.05
CA ARG A 372 -5.59 -1.87 -16.21
C ARG A 372 -4.54 -2.93 -16.50
N LEU A 373 -3.75 -2.68 -17.54
CA LEU A 373 -2.71 -3.59 -17.96
C LEU A 373 -1.35 -2.92 -17.88
N THR A 374 -0.38 -3.58 -17.26
CA THR A 374 1.03 -3.17 -17.33
C THR A 374 1.86 -4.29 -17.94
N VAL A 375 2.63 -3.98 -18.98
CA VAL A 375 3.66 -4.88 -19.52
C VAL A 375 5.01 -4.22 -19.35
N GLN A 376 5.91 -4.88 -18.63
CA GLN A 376 7.24 -4.37 -18.33
C GLN A 376 8.31 -5.32 -18.87
N SER A 377 9.39 -4.74 -19.39
CA SER A 377 10.61 -5.45 -19.74
C SER A 377 11.86 -4.72 -19.27
N SER A 378 12.86 -5.44 -18.79
CA SER A 378 14.13 -4.85 -18.35
C SER A 378 15.34 -5.69 -18.74
N ASN A 379 16.48 -5.03 -18.95
CA ASN A 379 17.76 -5.66 -19.27
C ASN A 379 18.51 -6.22 -18.04
N VAL A 380 17.86 -6.25 -16.87
CA VAL A 380 18.34 -6.94 -15.66
C VAL A 380 17.55 -8.23 -15.43
N ALA A 381 18.25 -9.29 -15.04
CA ALA A 381 17.68 -10.62 -14.83
C ALA A 381 16.81 -10.73 -13.56
N ASP A 382 17.17 -9.99 -12.52
CA ASP A 382 16.51 -10.01 -11.21
C ASP A 382 15.53 -8.83 -11.10
N MET A 383 14.37 -9.06 -10.49
CA MET A 383 13.38 -8.01 -10.17
C MET A 383 13.41 -7.62 -8.69
N GLY A 384 14.32 -8.22 -7.92
CA GLY A 384 14.57 -7.91 -6.52
C GLY A 384 15.38 -6.62 -6.30
N PRO A 385 15.49 -6.19 -5.04
CA PRO A 385 16.19 -4.95 -4.65
C PRO A 385 17.72 -4.99 -4.89
N ALA A 386 18.27 -6.16 -5.22
CA ALA A 386 19.69 -6.35 -5.54
C ALA A 386 19.98 -6.25 -7.06
N ALA A 387 18.97 -6.02 -7.90
CA ALA A 387 19.12 -5.97 -9.35
C ALA A 387 19.64 -4.61 -9.84
N ASP A 388 20.94 -4.36 -9.68
CA ASP A 388 21.57 -3.09 -10.04
C ASP A 388 22.47 -3.17 -11.28
N ARG A 389 22.66 -4.35 -11.87
CA ARG A 389 23.57 -4.53 -13.01
C ARG A 389 22.87 -5.09 -14.25
N PRO A 390 22.92 -4.38 -15.39
CA PRO A 390 22.51 -4.90 -16.69
C PRO A 390 23.20 -6.23 -17.01
N THR A 391 22.42 -7.21 -17.42
CA THR A 391 22.91 -8.54 -17.86
C THR A 391 22.83 -8.71 -19.37
N ARG A 392 22.31 -7.70 -20.09
CA ARG A 392 22.23 -7.61 -21.55
C ARG A 392 22.15 -6.13 -21.98
N PRO A 393 22.44 -5.77 -23.25
CA PRO A 393 22.50 -4.37 -23.68
C PRO A 393 21.14 -3.67 -23.75
N THR A 394 20.06 -4.39 -24.08
CA THR A 394 18.70 -3.82 -24.20
C THR A 394 17.65 -4.74 -23.56
N PRO A 395 16.44 -4.28 -23.19
CA PRO A 395 15.41 -5.16 -22.63
C PRO A 395 15.01 -6.28 -23.60
N PRO A 396 14.63 -7.48 -23.10
CA PRO A 396 14.26 -8.62 -23.93
C PRO A 396 13.05 -8.39 -24.82
N LEU A 397 12.14 -7.48 -24.45
CA LEU A 397 10.98 -7.15 -25.27
C LEU A 397 11.19 -5.80 -25.94
N THR A 398 10.90 -5.77 -27.25
CA THR A 398 10.75 -4.53 -27.99
C THR A 398 9.44 -3.84 -27.60
N GLU A 399 9.31 -2.57 -27.96
CA GLU A 399 8.04 -1.87 -27.85
C GLU A 399 6.90 -2.61 -28.57
N ALA A 400 7.15 -3.10 -29.78
CA ALA A 400 6.17 -3.84 -30.56
C ALA A 400 5.72 -5.12 -29.84
N ASP A 401 6.63 -5.77 -29.11
CA ASP A 401 6.29 -6.94 -28.29
C ASP A 401 5.44 -6.56 -27.08
N LEU A 402 5.70 -5.42 -26.42
CA LEU A 402 4.85 -4.94 -25.34
C LEU A 402 3.42 -4.66 -25.84
N ILE A 403 3.29 -4.02 -27.00
CA ILE A 403 1.99 -3.75 -27.64
C ILE A 403 1.29 -5.07 -27.99
N ARG A 404 2.01 -6.02 -28.62
CA ARG A 404 1.44 -7.34 -28.97
C ARG A 404 0.92 -8.09 -27.74
N ILE A 405 1.67 -8.09 -26.63
CA ILE A 405 1.22 -8.69 -25.37
C ILE A 405 -0.01 -7.95 -24.84
N ALA A 406 -0.01 -6.61 -24.93
CA ALA A 406 -1.13 -5.79 -24.46
C ALA A 406 -2.43 -5.95 -25.26
N GLU A 407 -2.34 -6.51 -26.46
CA GLU A 407 -3.45 -6.76 -27.36
C GLU A 407 -3.96 -8.20 -27.31
N LEU A 408 -3.38 -9.07 -26.49
CA LEU A 408 -3.81 -10.46 -26.39
C LEU A 408 -5.29 -10.55 -25.97
N PRO A 409 -6.14 -11.23 -26.76
CA PRO A 409 -7.53 -11.45 -26.38
C PRO A 409 -7.57 -12.31 -25.12
N GLY A 410 -8.41 -11.93 -24.15
CA GLY A 410 -8.48 -12.65 -22.87
C GLY A 410 -7.55 -12.12 -21.78
N LEU A 411 -6.62 -11.21 -22.10
CA LEU A 411 -5.70 -10.61 -21.11
C LEU A 411 -6.38 -9.45 -20.37
N HIS A 412 -7.40 -9.80 -19.59
CA HIS A 412 -8.21 -8.89 -18.79
C HIS A 412 -8.67 -9.58 -17.50
N TRP A 413 -9.36 -8.84 -16.64
CA TRP A 413 -9.75 -9.30 -15.31
C TRP A 413 -10.54 -10.62 -15.33
#